data_AF-A0A645HW99-F1
#
_entry.id   AF-A0A645HW99-F1
#
_cell.length_a   1.000
_cell.length_b   1.000
_cell.length_c   1.000
_cell.angle_alpha   90.00
_cell.angle_beta   90.00
_cell.angle_gamma   90.00
#
_symmetry.space_group_name_H-M   'P 1'
#
loop_
_entity.id
_entity.type
_entity.pdbx_description
1 polymer ?
#
loop_
_entity_poly.entity_id
_entity_poly.type
_entity_poly.pdbx_seq_one_letter_code
_entity_poly.pdbx_strand_id
1 'polypeptide(L)'
;MALVPVANLGSSASWILFILGFVLSMPALVNLGILLFTAVVLFQIVTLPVEFNASSRAVAILRSRSILFEDEISGTKKVLRAAGLTYVAAALTAIAQLLRLIALSDRER
;
A
#
# COMPACT_ATOMS: atom_id res chain seq x y z
N MET A 1 12.22 -8.80 -1.13
CA MET A 1 11.11 -9.73 -0.80
C MET A 1 10.97 -10.02 0.70
N ALA A 2 11.97 -9.77 1.55
CA ALA A 2 11.88 -10.03 3.00
C ALA A 2 10.86 -9.18 3.77
N LEU A 3 10.32 -8.12 3.16
CA LEU A 3 9.44 -7.15 3.83
C LEU A 3 7.94 -7.36 3.52
N VAL A 4 7.62 -8.19 2.52
CA VAL A 4 6.25 -8.57 2.14
C VAL A 4 5.52 -9.35 3.25
N PRO A 5 6.16 -10.30 3.96
CA PRO A 5 5.50 -11.00 5.07
C PRO A 5 5.17 -10.06 6.22
N VAL A 6 6.06 -9.12 6.52
CA VAL A 6 5.91 -8.15 7.62
C VAL A 6 4.78 -7.16 7.32
N ALA A 7 4.66 -6.69 6.08
CA ALA A 7 3.57 -5.81 5.66
C ALA A 7 2.19 -6.50 5.71
N ASN A 8 2.12 -7.76 5.26
CA ASN A 8 0.88 -8.54 5.33
C ASN A 8 0.48 -8.88 6.77
N LEU A 9 1.44 -9.28 7.62
CA LEU A 9 1.20 -9.53 9.04
C LEU A 9 0.77 -8.25 9.76
N GLY A 10 1.41 -7.12 9.50
CA GLY A 10 1.02 -5.83 10.06
C GLY A 10 -0.40 -5.41 9.67
N SER A 11 -0.77 -5.59 8.40
CA SER A 11 -2.10 -5.23 7.88
C SER A 11 -3.21 -6.10 8.48
N SER A 12 -3.02 -7.42 8.50
CA SER A 12 -3.99 -8.35 9.10
C SER A 12 -4.09 -8.20 10.61
N ALA A 13 -2.96 -8.02 11.31
CA ALA A 13 -2.94 -7.85 12.76
C ALA A 13 -3.55 -6.50 13.19
N SER A 14 -3.32 -5.42 12.45
CA SER A 14 -3.89 -4.10 12.78
C SER A 14 -5.41 -4.09 12.81
N TRP A 15 -6.06 -4.72 11.83
CA TRP A 15 -7.52 -4.78 11.78
C TRP A 15 -8.09 -5.59 12.96
N ILE A 16 -7.47 -6.73 13.28
CA ILE A 16 -7.87 -7.60 14.39
C ILE A 16 -7.69 -6.88 15.74
N LEU A 17 -6.54 -6.22 15.94
CA LEU A 17 -6.25 -5.47 17.16
C LEU A 17 -7.16 -4.25 17.33
N PHE A 18 -7.52 -3.57 16.23
CA PHE A 18 -8.46 -2.46 16.27
C PHE A 18 -9.86 -2.92 16.70
N ILE A 19 -10.39 -3.98 16.10
CA ILE A 19 -11.70 -4.54 16.48
C ILE A 19 -11.69 -5.04 17.92
N LEU A 20 -10.66 -5.79 18.32
CA LEU A 20 -10.54 -6.27 19.71
C LEU A 20 -10.46 -5.11 20.69
N GLY A 21 -9.68 -4.07 20.38
CA GLY A 21 -9.57 -2.88 21.23
C GLY A 21 -10.88 -2.12 21.37
N PHE A 22 -11.66 -2.04 20.29
CA PHE A 22 -12.98 -1.41 20.28
C PHE A 22 -14.01 -2.22 21.07
N VAL A 23 -14.09 -3.55 20.86
CA VAL A 23 -15.05 -4.44 21.54
C VAL A 23 -14.74 -4.57 23.04
N LEU A 24 -13.46 -4.58 23.41
CA LEU A 24 -13.03 -4.69 24.81
C LEU A 24 -12.94 -3.32 25.51
N SER A 25 -13.26 -2.22 24.81
CA SER A 25 -13.10 -0.84 25.29
C SER A 25 -11.71 -0.59 25.91
N MET A 26 -10.65 -1.11 25.29
CA MET A 26 -9.27 -0.99 25.75
C MET A 26 -8.50 0.03 24.89
N PRO A 27 -8.32 1.29 25.34
CA PRO A 27 -7.69 2.34 24.54
C PRO A 27 -6.24 2.02 24.16
N ALA A 28 -5.53 1.26 24.99
CA ALA A 28 -4.16 0.83 24.73
C ALA A 28 -4.07 -0.09 23.49
N LEU A 29 -5.05 -0.97 23.28
CA LEU A 29 -5.07 -1.91 22.17
C LEU A 29 -5.44 -1.20 20.85
N VAL A 30 -6.36 -0.23 20.92
CA VAL A 30 -6.71 0.65 19.80
C VAL A 30 -5.49 1.46 19.34
N ASN A 31 -4.78 2.10 20.26
CA ASN A 31 -3.56 2.86 19.96
C ASN A 31 -2.47 1.97 19.34
N LEU A 32 -2.30 0.74 19.84
CA LEU A 32 -1.34 -0.21 19.29
C LEU A 32 -1.72 -0.64 17.86
N GLY A 33 -3.01 -0.90 17.60
CA GLY A 33 -3.53 -1.20 16.26
C GLY A 33 -3.30 -0.07 15.25
N ILE A 34 -3.49 1.19 15.67
CA ILE A 34 -3.21 2.40 14.87
C ILE A 34 -1.71 2.55 14.60
N LEU A 35 -0.86 2.31 15.60
CA LEU A 35 0.60 2.38 15.45
C LEU A 35 1.10 1.37 14.42
N LEU A 36 0.65 0.12 14.52
CA LEU A 36 0.95 -0.94 13.56
C LEU A 36 0.45 -0.58 12.15
N PHE A 37 -0.76 -0.01 12.04
CA PHE A 37 -1.34 0.33 10.73
C PHE A 37 -0.60 1.49 10.08
N THR A 38 -0.16 2.45 10.90
CA THR A 38 0.70 3.56 10.47
C THR A 38 2.02 3.03 9.89
N ALA A 39 2.65 2.05 10.54
CA ALA A 39 3.87 1.43 10.03
C ALA A 39 3.65 0.75 8.65
N VAL A 40 2.51 0.09 8.45
CA VAL A 40 2.13 -0.51 7.16
C VAL A 40 1.93 0.56 6.09
N VAL A 41 1.20 1.64 6.40
CA VAL A 41 0.96 2.75 5.47
C VAL A 41 2.28 3.43 5.08
N LEU A 42 3.16 3.70 6.04
CA LEU A 42 4.49 4.25 5.78
C LEU A 42 5.30 3.33 4.88
N PHE A 43 5.27 2.02 5.15
CA PHE A 43 5.95 1.05 4.32
C PHE A 43 5.45 1.07 2.87
N GLN A 44 4.14 1.08 2.66
CA GLN A 44 3.50 1.20 1.33
C GLN A 44 3.97 2.46 0.57
N ILE A 45 4.11 3.59 1.27
CA ILE A 45 4.58 4.86 0.70
C ILE A 45 6.06 4.77 0.28
N VAL A 46 6.90 4.12 1.09
CA VAL A 46 8.33 3.96 0.79
C VAL A 46 8.56 2.97 -0.35
N THR A 47 7.68 1.99 -0.56
CA THR A 47 7.78 1.02 -1.66
C THR A 47 7.17 1.51 -2.98
N LEU A 48 6.27 2.49 -2.95
CA LEU A 48 5.70 3.12 -4.15
C LEU A 48 6.75 3.47 -5.23
N PRO A 49 7.87 4.15 -4.92
CA PRO A 49 8.89 4.52 -5.90
C PRO A 49 9.57 3.32 -6.57
N VAL A 50 9.77 2.21 -5.84
CA VAL A 50 10.45 1.03 -6.38
C VAL A 50 9.58 0.30 -7.41
N GLU A 51 8.26 0.31 -7.21
CA GLU A 51 7.28 -0.24 -8.16
C GLU A 51 7.25 0.58 -9.48
N PHE A 52 7.33 1.91 -9.40
CA PHE A 52 7.43 2.76 -10.59
C PHE A 52 8.74 2.57 -11.37
N ASN A 53 9.85 2.36 -10.65
CA ASN A 53 11.13 2.06 -11.26
C ASN A 53 11.07 0.70 -11.99
N ALA A 54 10.48 -0.32 -11.37
CA ALA A 54 10.28 -1.64 -11.97
C ALA A 54 9.46 -1.57 -13.27
N SER A 55 8.35 -0.82 -13.25
CA SER A 55 7.51 -0.57 -14.43
C SER A 55 8.31 0.09 -15.58
N SER A 56 9.15 1.08 -15.26
CA SER A 56 10.00 1.75 -16.26
C SER A 56 11.08 0.83 -16.82
N ARG A 57 11.69 -0.02 -15.97
CA ARG A 57 12.69 -1.01 -16.38
C ARG A 57 12.09 -2.12 -17.24
N ALA A 58 10.86 -2.53 -16.95
CA ALA A 58 10.14 -3.52 -17.75
C ALA A 58 9.96 -3.05 -19.20
N VAL A 59 9.59 -1.79 -19.43
CA VAL A 59 9.49 -1.22 -20.79
C VAL A 59 10.83 -1.29 -21.52
N ALA A 60 11.94 -0.97 -20.85
CA ALA A 60 13.27 -1.03 -21.45
C ALA A 60 13.67 -2.47 -21.85
N ILE A 61 13.34 -3.46 -21.02
CA ILE A 61 13.60 -4.87 -21.31
C ILE A 61 12.76 -5.35 -22.51
N LEU A 62 11.47 -5.00 -22.55
CA LEU A 62 10.57 -5.38 -23.64
C LEU A 62 11.03 -4.80 -24.99
N ARG A 63 11.54 -3.57 -25.00
CA ARG A 63 12.21 -2.98 -26.18
C ARG A 63 13.47 -3.76 -26.57
N SER A 64 14.33 -4.08 -25.61
CA SER A 64 15.62 -4.75 -25.88
C SER A 64 15.49 -6.18 -26.42
N ARG A 65 14.36 -6.86 -26.15
CA ARG A 65 14.10 -8.22 -26.60
C ARG A 65 13.30 -8.32 -27.90
N SER A 66 13.03 -7.20 -28.57
CA SER A 66 12.19 -7.13 -29.78
C SER A 66 10.83 -7.81 -29.62
N ILE A 67 10.27 -7.77 -28.39
CA ILE A 67 8.96 -8.37 -28.06
C ILE A 67 7.82 -7.45 -28.50
N LEU A 68 8.07 -6.14 -28.60
CA LEU A 68 7.10 -5.13 -28.97
C LEU A 68 7.55 -4.42 -30.25
N PHE A 69 6.59 -4.14 -31.13
CA PHE A 69 6.80 -3.22 -32.26
C PHE A 69 6.82 -1.76 -31.76
N GLU A 70 7.47 -0.86 -32.50
CA GLU A 70 7.71 0.54 -32.08
C GLU A 70 6.39 1.29 -31.76
N ASP A 71 5.33 0.92 -32.48
CA ASP A 71 3.95 1.36 -32.41
C ASP A 71 3.19 0.82 -31.17
N GLU A 72 3.59 -0.34 -30.62
CA GLU A 72 2.97 -0.94 -29.42
C GLU A 72 3.59 -0.43 -28.11
N ILE A 73 4.79 0.14 -28.17
CA ILE A 73 5.52 0.65 -27.00
C ILE A 73 4.73 1.75 -26.28
N SER A 74 4.09 2.65 -27.03
CA SER A 74 3.29 3.74 -26.46
C SER A 74 2.09 3.20 -25.68
N GLY A 75 1.39 2.20 -26.25
CA GLY A 75 0.28 1.51 -25.59
C GLY A 75 0.73 0.77 -24.34
N THR A 76 1.82 0.01 -24.43
CA THR A 76 2.38 -0.75 -23.30
C THR A 76 2.79 0.17 -22.15
N LYS A 77 3.42 1.31 -22.44
CA LYS A 77 3.78 2.31 -21.41
C LYS A 77 2.55 2.90 -20.73
N LYS A 78 1.44 3.12 -21.46
CA LYS A 78 0.18 3.58 -20.86
C LYS A 78 -0.41 2.54 -19.91
N VAL A 79 -0.47 1.27 -20.33
CA VAL A 79 -0.99 0.17 -19.50
C VAL A 79 -0.13 -0.03 -18.25
N LEU A 80 1.20 -0.05 -18.39
CA LEU A 80 2.12 -0.20 -17.26
C LEU A 80 2.07 0.97 -16.27
N ARG A 81 1.83 2.20 -16.74
CA ARG A 81 1.56 3.34 -15.86
C ARG A 81 0.21 3.20 -15.16
N ALA A 82 -0.84 2.77 -15.88
CA ALA A 82 -2.15 2.53 -15.29
C ALA A 82 -2.11 1.43 -14.21
N ALA A 83 -1.36 0.35 -14.44
CA ALA A 83 -1.12 -0.69 -13.44
C ALA A 83 -0.43 -0.11 -12.19
N GLY A 84 0.60 0.74 -12.37
CA GLY A 84 1.26 1.44 -11.25
C GLY A 84 0.33 2.36 -10.47
N LEU A 85 -0.63 3.03 -11.13
CA LEU A 85 -1.63 3.89 -10.47
C LEU A 85 -2.55 3.10 -9.52
N THR A 86 -2.75 1.80 -9.73
CA THR A 86 -3.52 0.97 -8.79
C THR A 86 -2.84 0.86 -7.42
N TYR A 87 -1.50 0.84 -7.38
CA TYR A 87 -0.73 0.84 -6.14
C TYR A 87 -0.82 2.19 -5.41
N VAL A 88 -0.85 3.29 -6.18
CA VAL A 88 -1.11 4.64 -5.62
C VAL A 88 -2.50 4.72 -5.02
N ALA A 89 -3.51 4.21 -5.72
CA ALA A 89 -4.88 4.16 -5.22
C ALA A 89 -4.96 3.37 -3.91
N ALA A 90 -4.33 2.19 -3.84
CA ALA A 90 -4.26 1.39 -2.62
C ALA A 90 -3.59 2.15 -1.46
N ALA A 91 -2.48 2.85 -1.72
CA ALA A 91 -1.82 3.67 -0.71
C ALA A 91 -2.71 4.83 -0.21
N LEU A 92 -3.40 5.53 -1.12
CA LEU A 92 -4.34 6.60 -0.75
C LEU A 92 -5.52 6.07 0.08
N THR A 93 -6.07 4.90 -0.28
CA THR A 93 -7.12 4.25 0.50
C THR A 93 -6.63 3.88 1.90
N ALA A 94 -5.41 3.35 2.02
CA ALA A 94 -4.82 3.01 3.32
C ALA A 94 -4.62 4.26 4.20
N ILE A 95 -4.16 5.37 3.60
CA ILE A 95 -4.06 6.68 4.30
C ILE A 95 -5.44 7.16 4.76
N ALA A 96 -6.45 7.11 3.90
CA ALA A 96 -7.81 7.52 4.24
C ALA A 96 -8.40 6.65 5.37
N GLN A 97 -8.13 5.34 5.37
CA GLN A 97 -8.48 4.45 6.46
C GLN A 97 -7.77 4.82 7.76
N LEU A 98 -6.47 5.14 7.72
CA LEU A 98 -5.72 5.53 8.91
C LEU A 98 -6.31 6.80 9.53
N LEU A 99 -6.59 7.81 8.70
CA LEU A 99 -7.26 9.04 9.14
C LEU A 99 -8.63 8.76 9.76
N ARG A 100 -9.40 7.84 9.15
CA ARG A 100 -10.69 7.41 9.69
C ARG A 100 -10.55 6.73 11.07
N LEU A 101 -9.57 5.85 11.25
CA LEU A 101 -9.33 5.16 12.53
C LEU A 101 -8.93 6.14 13.64
N ILE A 102 -8.08 7.13 13.31
CA ILE A 102 -7.70 8.21 14.23
C ILE A 102 -8.93 9.03 14.62
N ALA A 103 -9.73 9.46 13.64
CA ALA A 103 -10.94 10.25 13.89
C ALA A 103 -12.01 9.49 14.72
N LEU A 104 -12.13 8.17 14.54
CA LEU A 104 -13.01 7.34 15.37
C LEU A 104 -12.51 7.23 16.80
N SER A 105 -11.20 7.06 16.98
CA SER A 105 -10.60 6.91 18.31
C SER A 105 -10.62 8.20 19.14
N ASP A 106 -10.62 9.35 18.47
CA ASP A 106 -10.76 10.66 19.12
C ASP A 106 -12.19 10.92 19.62
N ARG A 107 -13.22 10.34 18.99
CA ARG A 107 -14.63 10.47 19.40
C ARG A 107 -15.02 9.61 20.59
N GLU A 108 -14.25 8.57 20.88
CA GLU A 108 -14.44 7.65 22.02
C GLU A 108 -13.69 8.12 23.28
N ARG A 109 -12.92 9.22 23.20
CA ARG A 109 -12.24 9.88 24.32
C ARG A 109 -13.06 11.06 24.83
#